data_AF-A0A366X8D0-F1
#
_entry.id   AF-A0A366X8D0-F1
#
_cell.length_a   1.000
_cell.length_b   1.000
_cell.length_c   1.000
_cell.angle_alpha   90.00
_cell.angle_beta   90.00
_cell.angle_gamma   90.00
#
_symmetry.space_group_name_H-M   'P 1'
#
loop_
_entity.id
_entity.type
_entity.pdbx_description
1 polymer ?
#
loop_
_entity_poly.entity_id
_entity_poly.type
_entity_poly.pdbx_seq_one_letter_code
_entity_poly.pdbx_strand_id
1 'polypeptide(L)'
;MENAFKELFGAVGSRVKSHLFGAVVIFAIVFNWKTAFFLLFSHVSVRSKFVYFDMNADFWSLYVLPIFCAIIFVLGAPFVDNLFHKVISGPVHAMKLRDLEFAEAREATKHELRQSSEQRRADDLRRLEEEALDRARFDSRVMDEDLPPEIAEDLQKQIDELRTRPAVITRDGSVGESGAKAGGEISPLAKEILMQVTAEGALPEIRIKEFIGGAEIEYGNKTLRKDKATDRKWQDYQYAINDLEKHKLIVRPKGQESVWDVLEKGYEVAKLLS
;
A
#
# COMPACT_ATOMS: atom_id res chain seq x y z
N MET A 1 -38.59 22.84 -28.71
CA MET A 1 -38.90 21.90 -27.60
C MET A 1 -39.30 20.52 -28.09
N GLU A 2 -40.00 20.39 -29.22
CA GLU A 2 -40.45 19.10 -29.78
C GLU A 2 -39.30 18.13 -30.14
N ASN A 3 -38.18 18.66 -30.65
CA ASN A 3 -37.02 17.86 -31.03
C ASN A 3 -36.26 17.29 -29.82
N ALA A 4 -36.16 18.04 -28.72
CA ALA A 4 -35.50 17.57 -27.49
C ALA A 4 -36.28 16.42 -26.83
N PHE A 5 -37.62 16.49 -26.86
CA PHE A 5 -38.47 15.37 -26.44
C PHE A 5 -38.30 14.15 -27.34
N LYS A 6 -38.24 14.34 -28.66
CA LYS A 6 -38.08 13.24 -29.62
C LYS A 6 -36.72 12.56 -29.52
N GLU A 7 -35.66 13.31 -29.25
CA GLU A 7 -34.31 12.79 -29.02
C GLU A 7 -34.17 12.09 -27.66
N LEU A 8 -34.79 12.63 -26.59
CA LEU A 8 -34.92 11.93 -25.30
C LEU A 8 -35.68 10.62 -25.47
N PHE A 9 -36.87 10.62 -26.11
CA PHE A 9 -37.64 9.40 -26.35
C PHE A 9 -36.95 8.42 -27.32
N GLY A 10 -36.14 8.91 -28.25
CA GLY A 10 -35.38 8.09 -29.20
C GLY A 10 -34.22 7.34 -28.54
N ALA A 11 -33.42 8.04 -27.73
CA ALA A 11 -32.27 7.45 -27.02
C ALA A 11 -32.71 6.59 -25.81
N VAL A 12 -33.80 6.97 -25.15
CA VAL A 12 -34.44 6.21 -24.08
C VAL A 12 -35.19 5.01 -24.66
N GLY A 13 -35.77 5.11 -25.86
CA GLY A 13 -36.63 4.09 -26.45
C GLY A 13 -35.96 2.74 -26.70
N SER A 14 -34.67 2.68 -27.02
CA SER A 14 -33.95 1.41 -27.20
C SER A 14 -33.55 0.77 -25.86
N ARG A 15 -33.07 1.58 -24.91
CA ARG A 15 -32.66 1.11 -23.57
C ARG A 15 -33.85 0.77 -22.69
N VAL A 16 -34.90 1.58 -22.72
CA VAL A 16 -36.15 1.36 -21.98
C VAL A 16 -36.91 0.19 -22.55
N LYS A 17 -36.96 -0.05 -23.87
CA LYS A 17 -37.61 -1.27 -24.38
C LYS A 17 -36.91 -2.54 -23.87
N SER A 18 -35.58 -2.55 -23.82
CA SER A 18 -34.82 -3.70 -23.28
C SER A 18 -34.98 -3.85 -21.76
N HIS A 19 -34.92 -2.76 -20.99
CA HIS A 19 -35.04 -2.82 -19.52
C HIS A 19 -36.49 -3.05 -19.07
N LEU A 20 -37.46 -2.47 -19.76
CA LEU A 20 -38.89 -2.65 -19.48
C LEU A 20 -39.31 -4.08 -19.79
N PHE A 21 -38.88 -4.66 -20.92
CA PHE A 21 -39.21 -6.05 -21.23
C PHE A 21 -38.67 -7.01 -20.16
N GLY A 22 -37.40 -6.84 -19.75
CA GLY A 22 -36.82 -7.62 -18.66
C GLY A 22 -37.59 -7.44 -17.34
N ALA A 23 -37.90 -6.21 -16.96
CA ALA A 23 -38.67 -5.91 -15.75
C ALA A 23 -40.08 -6.53 -15.80
N VAL A 24 -40.78 -6.44 -16.94
CA VAL A 24 -42.11 -7.03 -17.14
C VAL A 24 -42.06 -8.54 -16.95
N VAL A 25 -41.08 -9.23 -17.55
CA VAL A 25 -40.93 -10.69 -17.38
C VAL A 25 -40.64 -11.04 -15.92
N ILE A 26 -39.75 -10.30 -15.25
CA ILE A 26 -39.45 -10.50 -13.84
C ILE A 26 -40.71 -10.33 -12.99
N PHE A 27 -41.47 -9.25 -13.17
CA PHE A 27 -42.69 -9.04 -12.39
C PHE A 27 -43.77 -10.07 -12.73
N ALA A 28 -43.87 -10.54 -13.98
CA ALA A 28 -44.81 -11.60 -14.34
C ALA A 28 -44.49 -12.91 -13.60
N ILE A 29 -43.20 -13.23 -13.47
CA ILE A 29 -42.73 -14.37 -12.66
C ILE A 29 -42.98 -14.12 -11.17
N VAL A 30 -42.72 -12.92 -10.66
CA VAL A 30 -42.93 -12.60 -9.23
C VAL A 30 -44.40 -12.71 -8.84
N PHE A 31 -45.32 -12.14 -9.64
CA PHE A 31 -46.76 -12.20 -9.35
C PHE A 31 -47.32 -13.61 -9.52
N ASN A 32 -46.78 -14.42 -10.45
CA ASN A 32 -47.22 -15.78 -10.70
C ASN A 32 -46.19 -16.82 -10.24
N TRP A 33 -45.45 -16.54 -9.17
CA TRP A 33 -44.29 -17.36 -8.77
C TRP A 33 -44.67 -18.80 -8.49
N LYS A 34 -45.81 -19.05 -7.82
CA LYS A 34 -46.31 -20.41 -7.57
C LYS A 34 -46.55 -21.17 -8.88
N THR A 35 -47.19 -20.51 -9.84
CA THR A 35 -47.51 -21.09 -11.15
C THR A 35 -46.24 -21.32 -11.97
N ALA A 36 -45.30 -20.37 -11.98
CA ALA A 36 -44.01 -20.51 -12.66
C ALA A 36 -43.18 -21.68 -12.08
N PHE A 37 -43.09 -21.79 -10.75
CA PHE A 37 -42.40 -22.89 -10.09
C PHE A 37 -43.10 -24.23 -10.33
N PHE A 38 -44.43 -24.27 -10.25
CA PHE A 38 -45.18 -25.48 -10.55
C PHE A 38 -44.95 -25.95 -11.99
N LEU A 39 -44.95 -25.05 -12.97
CA LEU A 39 -44.66 -25.38 -14.37
C LEU A 39 -43.27 -25.99 -14.55
N LEU A 40 -42.25 -25.39 -13.92
CA LEU A 40 -40.85 -25.78 -14.09
C LEU A 40 -40.47 -27.05 -13.32
N PHE A 41 -40.94 -27.20 -12.08
CA PHE A 41 -40.44 -28.22 -11.17
C PHE A 41 -41.40 -29.39 -10.93
N SER A 42 -42.67 -29.30 -11.34
CA SER A 42 -43.60 -30.43 -11.15
C SER A 42 -43.35 -31.56 -12.16
N HIS A 43 -43.45 -32.81 -11.69
CA HIS A 43 -43.35 -34.03 -12.50
C HIS A 43 -44.71 -34.52 -13.03
N VAL A 44 -45.74 -33.66 -13.04
CA VAL A 44 -47.07 -34.02 -13.55
C VAL A 44 -47.15 -33.89 -15.06
N SER A 45 -48.16 -34.52 -15.65
CA SER A 45 -48.42 -34.44 -17.10
C SER A 45 -48.54 -32.99 -17.58
N VAL A 46 -48.12 -32.72 -18.81
CA VAL A 46 -48.23 -31.39 -19.44
C VAL A 46 -49.68 -30.87 -19.41
N ARG A 47 -50.67 -31.76 -19.54
CA ARG A 47 -52.09 -31.40 -19.43
C ARG A 47 -52.44 -30.87 -18.04
N SER A 48 -51.98 -31.54 -16.98
CA SER A 48 -52.20 -31.10 -15.60
C SER A 48 -51.54 -29.75 -15.31
N LYS A 49 -50.39 -29.47 -15.94
CA LYS A 49 -49.70 -28.19 -15.86
C LYS A 49 -50.50 -27.03 -16.46
N PHE A 50 -51.10 -27.21 -17.63
CA PHE A 50 -51.95 -26.19 -18.26
C PHE A 50 -53.23 -25.93 -17.46
N VAL A 51 -53.89 -26.99 -16.97
CA VAL A 51 -55.08 -26.83 -16.12
C VAL A 51 -54.74 -26.03 -14.86
N TYR A 52 -53.59 -26.32 -14.23
CA TYR A 52 -53.15 -25.56 -13.06
C TYR A 52 -52.85 -24.09 -13.42
N PHE A 53 -52.25 -23.84 -14.59
CA PHE A 53 -51.99 -22.48 -15.06
C PHE A 53 -53.28 -21.70 -15.26
N ASP A 54 -54.25 -22.26 -15.99
CA ASP A 54 -55.52 -21.58 -16.28
C ASP A 54 -56.34 -21.29 -15.01
N MET A 55 -56.19 -22.10 -13.96
CA MET A 55 -56.86 -21.89 -12.68
C MET A 55 -56.17 -20.85 -11.76
N ASN A 56 -54.90 -20.52 -12.00
CA ASN A 56 -54.10 -19.70 -11.08
C ASN A 56 -53.45 -18.48 -11.74
N ALA A 57 -53.48 -18.36 -13.06
CA ALA A 57 -52.94 -17.23 -13.81
C ALA A 57 -54.10 -16.44 -14.43
N ASP A 58 -54.47 -15.35 -13.78
CA ASP A 58 -55.47 -14.42 -14.31
C ASP A 58 -54.83 -13.43 -15.27
N PHE A 59 -55.62 -12.89 -16.21
CA PHE A 59 -55.17 -11.85 -17.14
C PHE A 59 -54.53 -10.65 -16.41
N TRP A 60 -55.05 -10.30 -15.24
CA TRP A 60 -54.54 -9.22 -14.40
C TRP A 60 -53.15 -9.51 -13.82
N SER A 61 -52.92 -10.72 -13.30
CA SER A 61 -51.63 -11.10 -12.70
C SER A 61 -50.58 -11.38 -13.76
N LEU A 62 -50.97 -11.80 -14.96
CA LEU A 62 -50.05 -12.18 -16.03
C LEU A 62 -49.58 -10.98 -16.87
N TYR A 63 -50.47 -10.01 -17.13
CA TYR A 63 -50.17 -8.90 -18.04
C TYR A 63 -50.28 -7.54 -17.37
N VAL A 64 -51.41 -7.23 -16.71
CA VAL A 64 -51.69 -5.86 -16.27
C VAL A 64 -50.79 -5.43 -15.10
N LEU A 65 -50.74 -6.22 -14.03
CA LEU A 65 -49.93 -5.92 -12.85
C LEU A 65 -48.43 -5.90 -13.16
N PRO A 66 -47.86 -6.88 -13.91
CA PRO A 66 -46.45 -6.84 -14.27
C PRO A 66 -46.05 -5.63 -15.10
N ILE A 67 -46.87 -5.22 -16.07
CA ILE A 67 -46.61 -4.05 -16.90
C ILE A 67 -46.65 -2.78 -16.06
N PHE A 68 -47.67 -2.63 -15.21
CA PHE A 68 -47.80 -1.47 -14.34
C PHE A 68 -46.64 -1.35 -13.34
N CYS A 69 -46.26 -2.44 -12.67
CA CYS A 69 -45.13 -2.47 -11.76
C CYS A 69 -43.79 -2.24 -12.47
N ALA A 70 -43.60 -2.78 -13.68
CA ALA A 70 -42.40 -2.53 -14.47
C ALA A 70 -42.25 -1.06 -14.86
N ILE A 71 -43.34 -0.38 -15.23
CA ILE A 71 -43.34 1.05 -15.52
C ILE A 71 -42.96 1.86 -14.28
N ILE A 72 -43.58 1.56 -13.13
CA ILE A 72 -43.24 2.23 -11.85
C ILE A 72 -41.78 1.98 -11.49
N PHE A 73 -41.28 0.75 -11.65
CA PHE A 73 -39.91 0.40 -11.34
C PHE A 73 -38.92 1.15 -12.21
N VAL A 74 -39.15 1.22 -13.53
CA VAL A 74 -38.26 1.94 -14.47
C VAL A 74 -38.29 3.45 -14.21
N LEU A 75 -39.46 4.02 -13.89
CA LEU A 75 -39.58 5.43 -13.52
C LEU A 75 -38.98 5.73 -12.14
N GLY A 76 -39.04 4.76 -11.21
CA GLY A 76 -38.53 4.86 -9.85
C GLY A 76 -37.03 4.62 -9.72
N ALA A 77 -36.43 3.86 -10.64
CA ALA A 77 -35.01 3.52 -10.66
C ALA A 77 -34.08 4.74 -10.46
N PRO A 78 -34.21 5.86 -11.20
CA PRO A 78 -33.34 7.02 -11.00
C PRO A 78 -33.48 7.67 -9.60
N PHE A 79 -34.66 7.57 -8.97
CA PHE A 79 -34.87 8.09 -7.62
C PHE A 79 -34.24 7.18 -6.56
N VAL A 80 -34.33 5.87 -6.78
CA VAL A 80 -33.68 4.85 -5.94
C VAL A 80 -32.17 5.01 -6.04
N ASP A 81 -31.62 5.16 -7.24
CA ASP A 81 -30.19 5.40 -7.45
C ASP A 81 -29.72 6.70 -6.78
N ASN A 82 -30.50 7.78 -6.86
CA ASN A 82 -30.18 9.04 -6.17
C ASN A 82 -30.25 8.89 -4.63
N LEU A 83 -31.21 8.10 -4.12
CA LEU A 83 -31.31 7.82 -2.69
C LEU A 83 -30.11 7.00 -2.20
N PHE A 84 -29.76 5.91 -2.90
CA PHE A 84 -28.57 5.12 -2.62
C PHE A 84 -27.30 5.95 -2.74
N HIS A 85 -27.20 6.80 -3.76
CA HIS A 85 -26.06 7.68 -3.92
C HIS A 85 -25.94 8.62 -2.73
N LYS A 86 -27.02 9.22 -2.23
CA LYS A 86 -26.99 10.09 -1.03
C LYS A 86 -26.59 9.34 0.24
N VAL A 87 -27.13 8.13 0.44
CA VAL A 87 -26.82 7.29 1.59
C VAL A 87 -25.35 6.85 1.58
N ILE A 88 -24.82 6.53 0.40
CA ILE A 88 -23.43 6.07 0.23
C ILE A 88 -22.45 7.25 0.13
N SER A 89 -22.85 8.39 -0.43
CA SER A 89 -21.96 9.53 -0.63
C SER A 89 -21.56 10.18 0.68
N GLY A 90 -22.42 10.17 1.71
CA GLY A 90 -22.09 10.71 3.03
C GLY A 90 -20.77 10.16 3.60
N PRO A 91 -20.67 8.84 3.84
CA PRO A 91 -19.45 8.25 4.38
C PRO A 91 -18.25 8.36 3.42
N VAL A 92 -18.46 8.21 2.12
CA VAL A 92 -17.37 8.30 1.13
C VAL A 92 -16.80 9.71 1.05
N HIS A 93 -17.63 10.75 1.14
CA HIS A 93 -17.15 12.13 1.12
C HIS A 93 -16.42 12.49 2.41
N ALA A 94 -16.91 12.02 3.56
CA ALA A 94 -16.22 12.17 4.84
C ALA A 94 -14.84 11.47 4.85
N MET A 95 -14.72 10.28 4.25
CA MET A 95 -13.43 9.60 4.11
C MET A 95 -12.48 10.39 3.21
N LYS A 96 -12.94 10.87 2.06
CA LYS A 96 -12.11 11.69 1.15
C LYS A 96 -11.62 12.98 1.80
N LEU A 97 -12.46 13.66 2.59
CA LEU A 97 -12.04 14.85 3.33
C LEU A 97 -10.92 14.52 4.32
N ARG A 98 -11.05 13.41 5.07
CA ARG A 98 -10.01 12.97 6.00
C ARG A 98 -8.71 12.60 5.28
N ASP A 99 -8.80 11.94 4.14
CA ASP A 99 -7.62 11.59 3.34
C ASP A 99 -6.88 12.85 2.84
N LEU A 100 -7.63 13.89 2.45
CA LEU A 100 -7.06 15.19 2.08
C LEU A 100 -6.38 15.87 3.28
N GLU A 101 -7.04 15.89 4.45
CA GLU A 101 -6.45 16.43 5.69
C GLU A 101 -5.16 15.67 6.07
N PHE A 102 -5.14 14.35 5.95
CA PHE A 102 -3.95 13.54 6.20
C PHE A 102 -2.85 13.79 5.17
N ALA A 103 -3.21 14.03 3.91
CA ALA A 103 -2.24 14.37 2.87
C ALA A 103 -1.58 15.73 3.15
N GLU A 104 -2.38 16.75 3.47
CA GLU A 104 -1.87 18.08 3.84
C GLU A 104 -0.98 18.02 5.08
N ALA A 105 -1.39 17.28 6.12
CA ALA A 105 -0.59 17.11 7.33
C ALA A 105 0.77 16.44 7.03
N ARG A 106 0.79 15.42 6.16
CA ARG A 106 2.04 14.75 5.73
C ARG A 106 2.95 15.69 4.96
N GLU A 107 2.39 16.52 4.09
CA GLU A 107 3.17 17.51 3.35
C GLU A 107 3.77 18.57 4.28
N ALA A 108 2.98 19.09 5.22
CA ALA A 108 3.46 20.03 6.23
C ALA A 108 4.64 19.46 7.04
N THR A 109 4.49 18.25 7.58
CA THR A 109 5.58 17.58 8.32
C THR A 109 6.82 17.35 7.44
N LYS A 110 6.64 16.99 6.17
CA LYS A 110 7.76 16.80 5.24
C LYS A 110 8.49 18.12 4.94
N HIS A 111 7.75 19.22 4.83
CA HIS A 111 8.33 20.55 4.65
C HIS A 111 9.14 20.99 5.87
N GLU A 112 8.60 20.79 7.07
CA GLU A 112 9.28 21.10 8.33
C GLU A 112 10.57 20.27 8.51
N LEU A 113 10.51 18.97 8.17
CA LEU A 113 11.69 18.10 8.23
C LEU A 113 12.77 18.52 7.21
N ARG A 114 12.37 18.98 6.03
CA ARG A 114 13.31 19.51 5.03
C ARG A 114 13.97 20.79 5.51
N GLN A 115 13.19 21.73 6.01
CA GLN A 115 13.70 23.00 6.54
C GLN A 115 14.67 22.78 7.70
N SER A 116 14.34 21.91 8.66
CA SER A 116 15.24 21.59 9.76
C SER A 116 16.51 20.87 9.28
N SER A 117 16.43 20.04 8.24
CA SER A 117 17.62 19.42 7.64
C SER A 117 18.53 20.42 6.91
N GLU A 118 17.93 21.42 6.25
CA GLU A 118 18.65 22.48 5.54
C GLU A 118 19.31 23.44 6.53
N GLN A 119 18.64 23.79 7.63
CA GLN A 119 19.21 24.58 8.71
C GLN A 119 20.42 23.90 9.31
N ARG A 120 20.33 22.59 9.64
CA ARG A 120 21.48 21.83 10.16
C ARG A 120 22.66 21.84 9.19
N ARG A 121 22.41 21.67 7.89
CA ARG A 121 23.47 21.75 6.87
C ARG A 121 24.09 23.15 6.77
N ALA A 122 23.29 24.20 6.88
CA ALA A 122 23.79 25.57 6.87
C ALA A 122 24.63 25.87 8.12
N ASP A 123 24.22 25.37 9.28
CA ASP A 123 24.97 25.52 10.53
C ASP A 123 26.29 24.73 10.50
N ASP A 124 26.29 23.51 9.96
CA ASP A 124 27.51 22.72 9.77
C ASP A 124 28.49 23.43 8.83
N LEU A 125 28.01 24.01 7.72
CA LEU A 125 28.83 24.78 6.79
C LEU A 125 29.41 26.03 7.45
N ARG A 126 28.62 26.77 8.23
CA ARG A 126 29.09 27.95 8.97
C ARG A 126 30.20 27.61 9.96
N ARG A 127 30.07 26.48 10.67
CA ARG A 127 31.12 25.99 11.58
C ARG A 127 32.41 25.67 10.84
N LEU A 128 32.32 25.00 9.69
CA LEU A 128 33.48 24.70 8.86
C LEU A 128 34.16 25.97 8.32
N GLU A 129 33.38 26.97 7.91
CA GLU A 129 33.90 28.27 7.48
C GLU A 129 34.61 29.00 8.63
N GLU A 130 34.02 29.02 9.83
CA GLU A 130 34.62 29.65 11.01
C GLU A 130 35.93 28.97 11.41
N GLU A 131 35.97 27.64 11.44
CA GLU A 131 37.19 26.87 11.70
C GLU A 131 38.29 27.14 10.65
N ALA A 132 37.93 27.28 9.37
CA ALA A 132 38.88 27.61 8.32
C ALA A 132 39.43 29.03 8.46
N LEU A 133 38.58 29.98 8.87
CA LEU A 133 38.95 31.37 9.10
C LEU A 133 39.87 31.51 10.31
N ASP A 134 39.59 30.76 11.38
CA ASP A 134 40.43 30.72 12.57
C ASP A 134 41.79 30.07 12.29
N ARG A 135 41.85 29.01 11.49
CA ARG A 135 43.12 28.46 11.00
C ARG A 135 43.90 29.47 10.18
N ALA A 136 43.25 30.16 9.24
CA ALA A 136 43.90 31.19 8.43
C ALA A 136 44.42 32.37 9.27
N ARG A 137 43.69 32.77 10.33
CA ARG A 137 44.13 33.80 11.29
C ARG A 137 45.29 33.34 12.15
N PHE A 138 45.31 32.07 12.54
CA PHE A 138 46.43 31.49 13.27
C PHE A 138 47.67 31.44 12.39
N ASP A 139 47.56 30.93 11.17
CA ASP A 139 48.66 30.87 10.21
C ASP A 139 49.19 32.26 9.88
N SER A 140 48.33 33.27 9.71
CA SER A 140 48.79 34.65 9.49
C SER A 140 49.58 35.20 10.67
N ARG A 141 49.16 34.90 11.91
CA ARG A 141 49.90 35.34 13.11
C ARG A 141 51.24 34.62 13.26
N VAL A 142 51.30 33.33 12.97
CA VAL A 142 52.53 32.53 13.02
C VAL A 142 53.51 32.98 11.92
N MET A 143 53.03 33.46 10.77
CA MET A 143 53.87 34.03 9.71
C MET A 143 54.40 35.43 10.05
N ASP A 144 53.66 36.23 10.84
CA ASP A 144 54.05 37.58 11.25
C ASP A 144 55.03 37.58 12.44
N GLU A 145 55.12 36.48 13.19
CA GLU A 145 55.96 36.32 14.37
C GLU A 145 57.11 35.38 14.02
N ASP A 146 58.32 35.91 13.76
CA ASP A 146 59.54 35.13 13.46
C ASP A 146 59.80 34.08 14.55
N LEU A 147 59.30 32.86 14.34
CA LEU A 147 59.36 31.78 15.32
C LEU A 147 60.81 31.28 15.49
N PRO A 148 61.33 31.17 16.73
CA PRO A 148 62.61 30.52 16.99
C PRO A 148 62.60 29.07 16.47
N PRO A 149 63.71 28.59 15.88
CA PRO A 149 63.77 27.30 15.17
C PRO A 149 63.44 26.08 16.05
N GLU A 150 63.52 26.19 17.37
CA GLU A 150 63.15 25.11 18.31
C GLU A 150 61.64 24.85 18.38
N ILE A 151 60.80 25.89 18.22
CA ILE A 151 59.33 25.76 18.35
C ILE A 151 58.73 25.18 17.07
N ALA A 152 59.34 25.47 15.92
CA ALA A 152 58.93 24.94 14.62
C ALA A 152 59.06 23.42 14.54
N GLU A 153 60.18 22.83 15.03
CA GLU A 153 60.35 21.38 15.04
C GLU A 153 59.36 20.65 15.96
N ASP A 154 59.05 21.24 17.11
CA ASP A 154 58.11 20.62 18.07
C ASP A 154 56.66 20.72 17.57
N LEU A 155 56.29 21.83 16.92
CA LEU A 155 55.01 21.93 16.20
C LEU A 155 54.94 20.96 15.02
N GLN A 156 56.03 20.77 14.27
CA GLN A 156 56.07 19.83 13.15
C GLN A 156 55.81 18.40 13.62
N LYS A 157 56.42 18.01 14.75
CA LYS A 157 56.18 16.70 15.39
C LYS A 157 54.73 16.53 15.84
N GLN A 158 54.13 17.56 16.46
CA GLN A 158 52.74 17.50 16.90
C GLN A 158 51.75 17.45 15.73
N ILE A 159 52.03 18.14 14.62
CA ILE A 159 51.23 18.07 13.38
C ILE A 159 51.32 16.69 12.73
N ASP A 160 52.50 16.06 12.72
CA ASP A 160 52.67 14.71 12.18
C ASP A 160 52.04 13.63 13.07
N GLU A 161 52.07 13.77 14.40
CA GLU A 161 51.32 12.89 15.31
C GLU A 161 49.80 13.00 15.11
N LEU A 162 49.29 14.21 14.86
CA LEU A 162 47.87 14.43 14.56
C LEU A 162 47.47 13.93 13.16
N ARG A 163 48.36 13.98 12.17
CA ARG A 163 48.14 13.40 10.83
C ARG A 163 48.16 11.88 10.82
N THR A 164 48.90 11.26 11.74
CA THR A 164 49.02 9.79 11.84
C THR A 164 47.88 9.18 12.67
N ARG A 165 47.09 9.99 13.40
CA ARG A 165 45.82 9.57 14.00
C ARG A 165 44.72 9.56 12.94
N PRO A 166 44.21 8.39 12.49
CA PRO A 166 43.11 8.35 11.56
C PRO A 166 41.85 8.90 12.22
N ALA A 167 41.39 10.07 11.77
CA ALA A 167 40.11 10.63 12.17
C ALA A 167 38.97 9.78 11.58
N VAL A 168 38.48 8.80 12.34
CA VAL A 168 37.20 8.16 12.05
C VAL A 168 36.11 9.01 12.69
N ILE A 169 35.53 9.90 11.88
CA ILE A 169 34.31 10.61 12.24
C ILE A 169 33.16 9.61 12.07
N THR A 170 32.74 8.98 13.16
CA THR A 170 31.40 8.39 13.23
C THR A 170 30.37 9.50 13.35
N ARG A 171 29.17 9.25 12.82
CA ARG A 171 28.08 10.23 12.68
C ARG A 171 27.51 10.77 14.01
N ASP A 172 28.12 10.45 15.16
CA ASP A 172 27.60 10.82 16.50
C ASP A 172 28.70 11.11 17.56
N GLY A 173 29.95 11.39 17.17
CA GLY A 173 30.91 12.09 18.04
C GLY A 173 31.36 11.41 19.35
N SER A 174 31.35 10.08 19.47
CA SER A 174 31.94 9.37 20.62
C SER A 174 33.05 8.39 20.21
N VAL A 175 34.13 8.38 21.00
CA VAL A 175 35.30 7.50 20.87
C VAL A 175 34.98 6.18 21.59
N GLY A 176 34.68 5.14 20.82
CA GLY A 176 34.50 3.78 21.32
C GLY A 176 35.44 2.81 20.62
N GLU A 177 36.31 2.16 21.38
CA GLU A 177 37.09 1.00 20.93
C GLU A 177 36.14 -0.20 20.71
N SER A 178 36.08 -0.72 19.49
CA SER A 178 35.78 -2.14 19.30
C SER A 178 36.17 -2.58 17.90
N GLY A 179 37.08 -3.55 17.84
CA GLY A 179 37.41 -4.24 16.61
C GLY A 179 36.19 -5.01 16.10
N ALA A 180 35.64 -4.59 14.96
CA ALA A 180 34.64 -5.35 14.23
C ALA A 180 35.19 -5.67 12.83
N LYS A 181 35.55 -6.94 12.67
CA LYS A 181 35.87 -7.60 11.41
C LYS A 181 34.76 -7.34 10.38
N ALA A 182 35.17 -7.23 9.12
CA ALA A 182 34.28 -7.19 7.96
C ALA A 182 33.32 -8.38 7.95
N GLY A 183 32.06 -8.12 8.27
CA GLY A 183 30.96 -9.08 8.31
C GLY A 183 29.74 -8.40 8.90
N GLY A 184 29.08 -7.55 8.11
CA GLY A 184 27.85 -6.87 8.53
C GLY A 184 26.80 -7.90 8.94
N GLU A 185 26.51 -7.96 10.25
CA GLU A 185 25.59 -8.94 10.82
C GLU A 185 24.16 -8.64 10.37
N ILE A 186 23.69 -9.41 9.39
CA ILE A 186 22.26 -9.50 9.07
C ILE A 186 21.51 -9.91 10.34
N SER A 187 20.38 -9.26 10.63
CA SER A 187 19.55 -9.58 11.79
C SER A 187 19.26 -11.09 11.91
N PRO A 188 19.28 -11.70 13.10
CA PRO A 188 19.04 -13.14 13.26
C PRO A 188 17.70 -13.60 12.68
N LEU A 189 16.68 -12.74 12.72
CA LEU A 189 15.38 -13.00 12.11
C LEU A 189 15.44 -12.96 10.57
N ALA A 190 16.23 -12.04 10.00
CA ALA A 190 16.46 -11.95 8.56
C ALA A 190 17.20 -13.19 8.03
N LYS A 191 18.14 -13.75 8.81
CA LYS A 191 18.77 -15.04 8.50
C LYS A 191 17.75 -16.19 8.48
N GLU A 192 16.85 -16.26 9.47
CA GLU A 192 15.80 -17.28 9.52
C GLU A 192 14.89 -17.21 8.27
N ILE A 193 14.44 -15.99 7.91
CA ILE A 193 13.60 -15.78 6.72
C ILE A 193 14.34 -16.26 5.46
N LEU A 194 15.60 -15.87 5.30
CA LEU A 194 16.40 -16.23 4.13
C LEU A 194 16.60 -17.75 4.00
N MET A 195 16.86 -18.45 5.11
CA MET A 195 16.96 -19.92 5.12
C MET A 195 15.65 -20.61 4.74
N GLN A 196 14.51 -20.08 5.19
CA GLN A 196 13.20 -20.68 4.93
C GLN A 196 12.75 -20.50 3.48
N VAL A 197 13.11 -19.37 2.84
CA VAL A 197 12.75 -19.08 1.45
C VAL A 197 13.67 -19.81 0.46
N THR A 198 14.89 -20.17 0.88
CA THR A 198 15.88 -20.87 0.06
C THR A 198 15.90 -22.40 0.26
N ALA A 199 15.09 -22.92 1.18
CA ALA A 199 14.98 -24.36 1.44
C ALA A 199 14.38 -25.12 0.24
N GLU A 200 14.84 -26.35 0.01
CA GLU A 200 14.33 -27.20 -1.07
C GLU A 200 12.81 -27.44 -0.93
N GLY A 201 12.05 -27.10 -1.98
CA GLY A 201 10.58 -27.23 -2.02
C GLY A 201 9.80 -26.08 -1.38
N ALA A 202 10.47 -25.01 -0.94
CA ALA A 202 9.83 -23.80 -0.43
C ALA A 202 9.51 -22.80 -1.55
N LEU A 203 8.58 -21.87 -1.29
CA LEU A 203 8.34 -20.73 -2.19
C LEU A 203 9.60 -19.84 -2.25
N PRO A 204 10.15 -19.54 -3.44
CA PRO A 204 11.35 -18.69 -3.59
C PRO A 204 11.06 -17.19 -3.39
N GLU A 205 9.84 -16.86 -2.96
CA GLU A 205 9.32 -15.51 -2.84
C GLU A 205 8.79 -15.28 -1.41
N ILE A 206 8.92 -14.04 -0.94
CA ILE A 206 8.24 -13.56 0.27
C ILE A 206 7.02 -12.76 -0.19
N ARG A 207 5.84 -13.05 0.36
CA ARG A 207 4.58 -12.35 0.01
C ARG A 207 3.90 -11.77 1.24
N ILE A 208 3.44 -10.54 1.13
CA ILE A 208 2.59 -9.90 2.14
C ILE A 208 1.18 -9.74 1.57
N LYS A 209 0.19 -10.39 2.19
CA LYS A 209 -1.22 -10.28 1.80
C LYS A 209 -1.96 -9.39 2.79
N GLU A 210 -2.52 -8.30 2.30
CA GLU A 210 -3.41 -7.44 3.09
C GLU A 210 -4.87 -7.84 2.82
N PHE A 211 -5.65 -8.01 3.88
CA PHE A 211 -7.08 -8.33 3.77
C PHE A 211 -7.90 -7.51 4.78
N ILE A 212 -9.21 -7.45 4.56
CA ILE A 212 -10.12 -6.73 5.46
C ILE A 212 -10.10 -7.42 6.83
N GLY A 213 -9.39 -6.80 7.78
CA GLY A 213 -9.22 -7.31 9.15
C GLY A 213 -7.82 -7.77 9.53
N GLY A 214 -6.81 -7.67 8.66
CA GLY A 214 -5.43 -8.01 9.02
C GLY A 214 -4.46 -8.05 7.84
N ALA A 215 -3.23 -8.50 8.12
CA ALA A 215 -2.21 -8.74 7.12
C ALA A 215 -1.52 -10.08 7.41
N GLU A 216 -0.93 -10.71 6.39
CA GLU A 216 -0.29 -12.01 6.50
C GLU A 216 1.02 -12.01 5.71
N ILE A 217 2.11 -12.54 6.28
CA ILE A 217 3.41 -12.72 5.60
C ILE A 217 3.58 -14.21 5.32
N GLU A 218 3.74 -14.57 4.06
CA GLU A 218 4.12 -15.89 3.58
C GLU A 218 5.60 -15.85 3.17
N TYR A 219 6.41 -16.73 3.75
CA TYR A 219 7.82 -16.89 3.38
C TYR A 219 8.18 -18.37 3.45
N GLY A 220 8.59 -18.94 2.31
CA GLY A 220 8.80 -20.38 2.19
C GLY A 220 7.55 -21.20 2.53
N ASN A 221 7.64 -22.04 3.57
CA ASN A 221 6.54 -22.87 4.06
C ASN A 221 5.86 -22.33 5.34
N LYS A 222 6.24 -21.12 5.78
CA LYS A 222 5.68 -20.50 6.98
C LYS A 222 4.76 -19.35 6.62
N THR A 223 3.72 -19.20 7.43
CA THR A 223 2.75 -18.13 7.30
C THR A 223 2.53 -17.46 8.65
N LEU A 224 2.66 -16.14 8.69
CA LEU A 224 2.49 -15.34 9.90
C LEU A 224 1.33 -14.36 9.73
N ARG A 225 0.26 -14.57 10.49
CA ARG A 225 -0.92 -13.71 10.51
C ARG A 225 -0.80 -12.60 11.55
N LYS A 226 -1.16 -11.38 11.15
CA LYS A 226 -1.25 -10.22 12.03
C LYS A 226 -2.51 -10.29 12.89
N ASP A 227 -2.33 -10.68 14.15
CA ASP A 227 -3.34 -10.59 15.20
C ASP A 227 -2.89 -9.60 16.29
N LYS A 228 -3.83 -9.12 17.14
CA LYS A 228 -3.54 -8.14 18.21
C LYS A 228 -2.42 -8.56 19.17
N ALA A 229 -2.20 -9.86 19.37
CA ALA A 229 -1.13 -10.40 20.21
C ALA A 229 0.24 -10.48 19.50
N THR A 230 0.26 -10.34 18.18
CA THR A 230 1.41 -10.61 17.31
C THR A 230 1.99 -9.32 16.70
N ASP A 231 1.47 -8.15 17.09
CA ASP A 231 1.81 -6.86 16.46
C ASP A 231 3.28 -6.46 16.63
N ARG A 232 3.90 -6.79 17.77
CA ARG A 232 5.35 -6.59 17.98
C ARG A 232 6.18 -7.51 17.08
N LYS A 233 5.81 -8.79 16.99
CA LYS A 233 6.47 -9.74 16.08
C LYS A 233 6.34 -9.27 14.63
N TRP A 234 5.16 -8.78 14.24
CA TRP A 234 4.93 -8.24 12.90
C TRP A 234 5.91 -7.12 12.54
N GLN A 235 6.19 -6.20 13.47
CA GLN A 235 7.18 -5.13 13.27
C GLN A 235 8.61 -5.68 13.13
N ASP A 236 8.97 -6.69 13.92
CA ASP A 236 10.28 -7.33 13.82
C ASP A 236 10.48 -8.00 12.44
N TYR A 237 9.44 -8.65 11.90
CA TYR A 237 9.47 -9.26 10.55
C TYR A 237 9.56 -8.21 9.44
N GLN A 238 8.84 -7.10 9.55
CA GLN A 238 8.95 -5.97 8.62
C GLN A 238 10.35 -5.36 8.63
N TYR A 239 10.96 -5.23 9.81
CA TYR A 239 12.33 -4.76 9.95
C TYR A 239 13.32 -5.72 9.29
N ALA A 240 13.16 -7.03 9.49
CA ALA A 240 14.00 -8.04 8.87
C ALA A 240 13.91 -8.06 7.33
N ILE A 241 12.71 -7.89 6.75
CA ILE A 241 12.53 -7.78 5.29
C ILE A 241 13.23 -6.53 4.75
N ASN A 242 13.09 -5.38 5.43
CA ASN A 242 13.78 -4.16 5.03
C ASN A 242 15.32 -4.27 5.15
N ASP A 243 15.81 -5.01 6.15
CA ASP A 243 17.24 -5.30 6.32
C ASP A 243 17.78 -6.14 5.15
N LEU A 244 17.05 -7.18 4.74
CA LEU A 244 17.39 -7.99 3.56
C LEU A 244 17.39 -7.17 2.26
N GLU A 245 16.45 -6.25 2.11
CA GLU A 245 16.37 -5.35 0.94
C GLU A 245 17.54 -4.35 0.94
N LYS A 246 17.89 -3.78 2.10
CA LYS A 246 19.04 -2.89 2.26
C LYS A 246 20.35 -3.58 1.90
N HIS A 247 20.48 -4.86 2.25
CA HIS A 247 21.64 -5.68 1.90
C HIS A 247 21.60 -6.25 0.47
N LYS A 248 20.58 -5.91 -0.33
CA LYS A 248 20.39 -6.38 -1.71
C LYS A 248 20.38 -7.91 -1.82
N LEU A 249 19.77 -8.58 -0.84
CA LEU A 249 19.57 -10.03 -0.83
C LEU A 249 18.21 -10.41 -1.40
N ILE A 250 17.25 -9.50 -1.34
CA ILE A 250 15.93 -9.60 -1.94
C ILE A 250 15.63 -8.33 -2.75
N VAL A 251 14.79 -8.45 -3.78
CA VAL A 251 14.35 -7.33 -4.63
C VAL A 251 12.85 -7.39 -4.85
N ARG A 252 12.20 -6.23 -4.92
CA ARG A 252 10.80 -6.11 -5.35
C ARG A 252 10.71 -6.10 -6.88
N PRO A 253 9.96 -7.02 -7.50
CA PRO A 253 9.70 -6.98 -8.93
C PRO A 253 8.86 -5.74 -9.28
N LYS A 254 9.12 -5.14 -10.44
CA LYS A 254 8.40 -3.94 -10.89
C LYS A 254 6.90 -4.26 -11.06
N GLY A 255 6.05 -3.54 -10.33
CA GLY A 255 4.59 -3.66 -10.40
C GLY A 255 3.96 -4.55 -9.33
N GLN A 256 4.76 -5.12 -8.41
CA GLN A 256 4.26 -5.88 -7.26
C GLN A 256 4.81 -5.26 -5.97
N GLU A 257 3.98 -4.52 -5.23
CA GLU A 257 4.42 -3.83 -4.00
C GLU A 257 4.56 -4.77 -2.80
N SER A 258 4.01 -5.98 -2.89
CA SER A 258 3.87 -6.93 -1.79
C SER A 258 4.55 -8.28 -2.00
N VAL A 259 5.42 -8.38 -3.02
CA VAL A 259 6.18 -9.59 -3.34
C VAL A 259 7.67 -9.24 -3.37
N TRP A 260 8.51 -10.09 -2.80
CA TRP A 260 9.97 -9.99 -2.85
C TRP A 260 10.57 -11.28 -3.37
N ASP A 261 11.43 -11.16 -4.38
CA ASP A 261 12.19 -12.25 -4.97
C ASP A 261 13.58 -12.31 -4.33
N VAL A 262 14.07 -13.52 -4.03
CA VAL A 262 15.44 -13.72 -3.55
C VAL A 262 16.43 -13.61 -4.71
N LEU A 263 17.45 -12.76 -4.55
CA LEU A 263 18.54 -12.61 -5.52
C LEU A 263 19.56 -13.75 -5.39
N GLU A 264 20.36 -13.97 -6.43
CA GLU A 264 21.47 -14.95 -6.44
C GLU A 264 22.41 -14.80 -5.22
N LYS A 265 22.72 -13.55 -4.83
CA LYS A 265 23.47 -13.24 -3.60
C LYS A 265 22.78 -13.70 -2.32
N GLY A 266 21.44 -13.67 -2.30
CA GLY A 266 20.64 -14.20 -1.20
C GLY A 266 20.78 -15.71 -1.06
N TYR A 267 20.80 -16.44 -2.17
CA TYR A 267 21.05 -17.89 -2.17
C TYR A 267 22.48 -18.24 -1.73
N GLU A 268 23.48 -17.47 -2.17
CA GLU A 268 24.88 -17.65 -1.74
C GLU A 268 25.03 -17.45 -0.22
N VAL A 269 24.44 -16.38 0.32
CA VAL A 269 24.46 -16.08 1.75
C VAL A 269 23.69 -17.15 2.54
N ALA A 270 22.55 -17.63 2.03
CA ALA A 270 21.82 -18.72 2.67
C ALA A 270 22.63 -20.01 2.73
N LYS A 271 23.35 -20.34 1.66
CA LYS A 271 24.22 -21.53 1.59
C LYS A 271 25.42 -21.46 2.53
N LEU A 272 25.91 -20.25 2.82
CA LEU A 272 26.96 -20.01 3.83
C LEU A 272 26.44 -20.06 5.27
N LEU A 273 25.12 -19.97 5.46
CA LEU A 273 24.45 -19.99 6.77
C LEU A 273 23.82 -21.36 7.11
N SER A 274 23.73 -22.28 6.13
CA SER A 274 23.32 -23.69 6.32
C SER A 274 24.50 -24.57 6.74
#